data_AF-A0A482X1V9-F1
#
_entry.id   AF-A0A482X1V9-F1
#
_cell.length_a   1.000
_cell.length_b   1.000
_cell.length_c   1.000
_cell.angle_alpha   90.00
_cell.angle_beta   90.00
_cell.angle_gamma   90.00
#
_symmetry.space_group_name_H-M   'P 1'
#
loop_
_entity.id
_entity.type
_entity.pdbx_description
1 polymer ?
#
loop_
_entity_poly.entity_id
_entity_poly.type
_entity_poly.pdbx_seq_one_letter_code
_entity_poly.pdbx_strand_id
1 'polypeptide(L)'
;MSNLAADFRKEIFTPHARSRSVFTTHNNYSQMDEPSYQNVTMKYNGEYCKYLDNDQWTNNGMLATPSSNLFYQNANDSASVSGFSRYPRAMKYAPFYSADDSCNYPAWRDLENMEPAAVATPHGTMSLRLHSRIRVDMTLDRSVRVINFKNNIVIALSGNGSSSALLHPNGRIHQYGSRVEILAHDVNGNNKLAKMWYKGVSFSSAQCALIYLVDSAGTRTTTDHFSELNCDFSLPIFYNDCRYGPMHVQEAVETLKAAQYWSTDDGVENWIINNIRISQTTDGLVRIARNSNKYQIRTSPSNGTASLTTPFLHCTASMGDTSHLFVRRGERRMHYDGNIFIVRNAGHSAGFDEKNQLKVY
;
A
#
# COMPACT_ATOMS: atom_id res chain seq x y z
N MET A 1 51.58 40.64 8.56
CA MET A 1 52.00 39.54 9.44
C MET A 1 50.77 39.09 10.22
N SER A 2 50.44 37.79 10.16
CA SER A 2 49.64 36.97 11.11
C SER A 2 48.25 37.46 11.55
N ASN A 3 47.15 36.82 11.12
CA ASN A 3 46.49 35.63 11.74
C ASN A 3 45.86 35.93 13.11
N LEU A 4 44.68 35.46 13.53
CA LEU A 4 43.50 34.79 12.97
C LEU A 4 42.58 34.57 14.21
N ALA A 5 41.26 34.48 13.99
CA ALA A 5 40.26 33.80 14.83
C ALA A 5 39.87 34.43 16.20
N ALA A 6 38.62 34.91 16.29
CA ALA A 6 37.47 34.13 16.77
C ALA A 6 36.35 35.09 17.21
N ASP A 7 35.21 35.09 16.52
CA ASP A 7 33.86 35.19 17.10
C ASP A 7 32.82 35.46 16.01
N PHE A 8 32.39 34.37 15.37
CA PHE A 8 31.15 34.33 14.60
C PHE A 8 30.68 32.87 14.57
N ARG A 9 29.96 32.45 15.62
CA ARG A 9 29.12 31.23 15.63
C ARG A 9 28.29 31.14 16.90
N LYS A 10 27.04 31.56 16.80
CA LYS A 10 25.89 31.01 17.54
C LYS A 10 24.62 31.48 16.84
N GLU A 11 24.18 30.71 15.86
CA GLU A 11 22.78 30.61 15.41
C GLU A 11 22.70 29.65 14.22
N ILE A 12 22.69 28.34 14.44
CA ILE A 12 22.11 27.37 13.49
C ILE A 12 21.55 26.17 14.29
N PHE A 13 20.38 25.72 13.86
CA PHE A 13 19.67 24.45 14.13
C PHE A 13 18.52 24.47 15.15
N THR A 14 17.44 25.15 14.78
CA THR A 14 16.08 24.65 15.02
C THR A 14 15.58 23.97 13.73
N PRO A 15 15.19 22.69 13.74
CA PRO A 15 14.52 22.09 12.60
C PRO A 15 13.11 22.69 12.53
N HIS A 16 12.80 23.38 11.42
CA HIS A 16 11.43 23.78 11.12
C HIS A 16 10.57 22.51 11.01
N ALA A 17 9.69 22.31 12.00
CA ALA A 17 8.65 21.30 11.95
C ALA A 17 7.78 21.57 10.70
N ARG A 18 7.83 20.66 9.73
CA ARG A 18 7.01 20.72 8.52
C ARG A 18 5.53 20.64 8.90
N SER A 19 4.72 21.54 8.36
CA SER A 19 3.27 21.43 8.38
C SER A 19 2.85 20.14 7.67
N ARG A 20 2.07 19.29 8.35
CA ARG A 20 1.58 18.02 7.82
C ARG A 20 0.52 18.29 6.75
N SER A 21 0.72 17.76 5.55
CA SER A 21 -0.29 17.71 4.51
C SER A 21 -1.52 16.94 5.00
N VAL A 22 -2.71 17.53 4.85
CA VAL A 22 -4.01 17.01 5.34
C VAL A 22 -4.67 16.07 4.32
N PHE A 23 -3.99 15.73 3.23
CA PHE A 23 -4.56 15.05 2.05
C PHE A 23 -4.71 13.52 2.17
N THR A 24 -4.91 13.01 3.38
CA THR A 24 -5.24 11.60 3.67
C THR A 24 -6.24 11.55 4.82
N THR A 25 -7.32 12.31 4.71
CA THR A 25 -8.46 12.20 5.62
C THR A 25 -9.11 10.83 5.43
N HIS A 26 -8.96 9.98 6.43
CA HIS A 26 -9.77 8.77 6.57
C HIS A 26 -11.19 9.21 6.98
N ASN A 27 -12.20 8.87 6.18
CA ASN A 27 -13.60 9.13 6.52
C ASN A 27 -13.95 8.42 7.84
N ASN A 28 -14.14 9.21 8.90
CA ASN A 28 -14.77 8.78 10.14
C ASN A 28 -16.27 9.11 10.02
N TYR A 29 -17.12 8.11 9.82
CA TYR A 29 -18.56 8.28 10.04
C TYR A 29 -18.82 8.24 11.54
N SER A 30 -19.36 9.33 12.09
CA SER A 30 -19.90 9.39 13.45
C SER A 30 -21.42 9.29 13.36
N GLN A 31 -21.96 8.47 14.26
CA GLN A 31 -23.33 7.98 14.43
C GLN A 31 -24.42 9.07 14.43
N MET A 32 -25.51 8.87 13.68
CA MET A 32 -26.88 9.20 14.09
C MET A 32 -27.88 8.25 13.40
N ASP A 33 -28.61 7.52 14.26
CA ASP A 33 -29.92 6.88 14.13
C ASP A 33 -30.28 6.06 12.87
N GLU A 34 -30.37 4.73 13.07
CA GLU A 34 -31.17 3.81 12.26
C GLU A 34 -32.68 4.06 12.52
N PRO A 35 -33.60 3.79 11.56
CA PRO A 35 -33.67 2.50 10.86
C PRO A 35 -33.87 2.61 9.34
N SER A 36 -33.32 1.64 8.59
CA SER A 36 -33.82 1.09 7.31
C SER A 36 -32.70 0.71 6.32
N TYR A 37 -31.99 -0.37 6.62
CA TYR A 37 -31.23 -1.12 5.60
C TYR A 37 -32.17 -1.83 4.62
N GLN A 38 -32.84 -1.08 3.75
CA GLN A 38 -33.49 -1.63 2.55
C GLN A 38 -33.39 -0.77 1.29
N ASN A 39 -32.75 0.41 1.31
CA ASN A 39 -32.67 1.26 0.11
C ASN A 39 -31.33 1.99 -0.05
N VAL A 40 -30.24 1.23 -0.25
CA VAL A 40 -29.05 1.79 -0.94
C VAL A 40 -28.91 1.11 -2.31
N THR A 41 -29.97 1.26 -3.09
CA THR A 41 -29.86 1.45 -4.54
C THR A 41 -29.25 2.84 -4.72
N MET A 42 -27.92 2.94 -4.76
CA MET A 42 -27.28 4.19 -5.15
C MET A 42 -27.55 4.43 -6.63
N LYS A 43 -28.40 5.43 -6.90
CA LYS A 43 -28.41 6.22 -8.13
C LYS A 43 -27.01 6.79 -8.37
N TYR A 44 -26.20 6.09 -9.15
CA TYR A 44 -25.10 6.69 -9.91
C TYR A 44 -25.61 7.01 -11.32
N ASN A 45 -26.14 8.22 -11.50
CA ASN A 45 -26.28 8.88 -12.81
C ASN A 45 -25.46 10.17 -12.70
N GLY A 46 -24.56 10.57 -13.60
CA GLY A 46 -23.87 9.98 -14.73
C GLY A 46 -22.48 10.67 -14.74
N GLU A 47 -21.45 10.26 -15.46
CA GLU A 47 -21.40 10.10 -16.90
C GLU A 47 -20.04 9.47 -17.26
N TYR A 48 -20.07 8.35 -18.01
CA TYR A 48 -19.01 7.68 -18.78
C TYR A 48 -17.76 7.17 -18.00
N CYS A 49 -17.36 5.89 -18.12
CA CYS A 49 -17.11 5.17 -19.36
C CYS A 49 -17.89 3.85 -19.52
N LYS A 50 -18.71 3.81 -20.57
CA LYS A 50 -19.23 2.60 -21.22
C LYS A 50 -18.08 1.89 -21.92
N TYR A 51 -17.99 0.56 -21.82
CA TYR A 51 -17.81 -0.38 -22.93
C TYR A 51 -17.94 -1.82 -22.40
N LEU A 52 -18.66 -2.63 -23.18
CA LEU A 52 -18.95 -4.07 -23.07
C LEU A 52 -20.27 -4.44 -22.38
N ASP A 53 -21.34 -4.38 -23.18
CA ASP A 53 -22.50 -5.27 -23.07
C ASP A 53 -22.32 -6.47 -24.01
N ASN A 54 -23.01 -7.55 -23.63
CA ASN A 54 -23.30 -8.82 -24.32
C ASN A 54 -22.21 -9.91 -24.20
N ASP A 55 -22.48 -11.14 -23.74
CA ASP A 55 -23.71 -11.93 -23.85
C ASP A 55 -24.07 -12.76 -22.59
N GLN A 56 -25.37 -13.00 -22.47
CA GLN A 56 -26.05 -13.92 -21.56
C GLN A 56 -25.69 -15.39 -21.82
N TRP A 57 -25.82 -16.26 -20.81
CA TRP A 57 -26.57 -17.53 -20.88
C TRP A 57 -26.70 -18.21 -19.49
N THR A 58 -27.95 -18.19 -19.00
CA THR A 58 -28.75 -19.21 -18.28
C THR A 58 -28.13 -20.37 -17.47
N ASN A 59 -28.57 -20.44 -16.19
CA ASN A 59 -29.12 -21.58 -15.42
C ASN A 59 -28.85 -23.03 -15.89
N ASN A 60 -28.37 -23.92 -14.99
CA ASN A 60 -29.19 -24.83 -14.16
C ASN A 60 -28.37 -25.93 -13.44
N GLY A 61 -28.87 -26.41 -12.28
CA GLY A 61 -28.71 -27.80 -11.78
C GLY A 61 -27.56 -28.05 -10.79
N MET A 62 -27.79 -28.04 -9.47
CA MET A 62 -28.31 -29.14 -8.61
C MET A 62 -27.28 -30.20 -8.16
N LEU A 63 -27.12 -30.26 -6.82
CA LEU A 63 -26.84 -31.39 -5.92
C LEU A 63 -25.74 -32.41 -6.24
N ALA A 64 -24.76 -32.54 -5.32
CA ALA A 64 -24.71 -33.65 -4.35
C ALA A 64 -23.39 -33.65 -3.55
N THR A 65 -23.51 -33.54 -2.21
CA THR A 65 -22.60 -34.18 -1.25
C THR A 65 -23.12 -35.59 -0.97
N PRO A 66 -22.27 -36.56 -0.55
CA PRO A 66 -22.05 -36.74 0.89
C PRO A 66 -20.59 -37.21 1.20
N SER A 67 -19.96 -36.68 2.25
CA SER A 67 -19.87 -37.23 3.61
C SER A 67 -18.63 -38.10 3.88
N SER A 68 -17.86 -37.59 4.86
CA SER A 68 -17.41 -38.29 6.06
C SER A 68 -16.29 -39.37 6.01
N ASN A 69 -15.23 -39.03 6.75
CA ASN A 69 -14.75 -39.71 7.96
C ASN A 69 -13.48 -40.59 7.92
N LEU A 70 -12.63 -40.27 8.91
CA LEU A 70 -11.79 -41.12 9.77
C LEU A 70 -10.25 -41.08 9.62
N PHE A 71 -9.67 -40.41 10.62
CA PHE A 71 -8.41 -40.62 11.33
C PHE A 71 -7.79 -42.05 11.25
N TYR A 72 -6.45 -42.13 11.19
CA TYR A 72 -5.59 -42.67 12.26
C TYR A 72 -4.11 -42.32 12.03
N GLN A 73 -3.43 -41.98 13.14
CA GLN A 73 -2.00 -41.75 13.33
C GLN A 73 -1.20 -43.07 13.15
N ASN A 74 0.08 -43.09 12.76
CA ASN A 74 1.33 -42.95 13.55
C ASN A 74 2.42 -43.69 12.70
N ALA A 75 3.75 -43.54 12.77
CA ALA A 75 4.71 -42.83 13.59
C ALA A 75 6.10 -42.91 12.91
N ASN A 76 7.03 -42.06 13.36
CA ASN A 76 8.50 -42.19 13.39
C ASN A 76 9.30 -42.29 12.07
N ASP A 77 10.11 -41.26 11.82
CA ASP A 77 11.57 -41.47 11.83
C ASP A 77 12.35 -40.18 12.13
N SER A 78 13.38 -40.35 12.95
CA SER A 78 14.24 -39.33 13.54
C SER A 78 15.51 -39.12 12.72
N ALA A 79 15.88 -37.87 12.44
CA ALA A 79 17.27 -37.48 12.21
C ALA A 79 17.51 -36.01 12.60
N SER A 80 18.51 -35.85 13.47
CA SER A 80 18.99 -34.63 14.11
C SER A 80 19.69 -33.67 13.16
N VAL A 81 19.26 -32.40 13.14
CA VAL A 81 20.08 -31.25 12.75
C VAL A 81 19.79 -30.12 13.74
N SER A 82 20.86 -29.59 14.34
CA SER A 82 20.94 -28.48 15.30
C SER A 82 19.85 -27.41 15.13
N GLY A 83 18.82 -27.47 15.98
CA GLY A 83 17.69 -26.56 15.96
C GLY A 83 17.94 -25.32 16.79
N PHE A 84 18.00 -24.17 16.13
CA PHE A 84 17.69 -22.88 16.76
C PHE A 84 16.31 -23.00 17.43
N SER A 85 16.26 -22.76 18.74
CA SER A 85 15.03 -22.88 19.53
C SER A 85 14.04 -21.79 19.10
N ARG A 86 13.12 -22.15 18.20
CA ARG A 86 11.95 -21.34 17.87
C ARG A 86 10.93 -21.61 18.95
N TYR A 87 10.64 -20.63 19.80
CA TYR A 87 9.53 -20.74 20.74
C TYR A 87 8.24 -20.29 20.05
N PRO A 88 7.36 -21.19 19.60
CA PRO A 88 6.02 -20.79 19.18
C PRO A 88 5.29 -20.23 20.39
N ARG A 89 4.96 -18.93 20.36
CA ARG A 89 4.00 -18.36 21.30
C ARG A 89 2.63 -18.41 20.67
N ALA A 90 1.64 -18.83 21.46
CA ALA A 90 0.25 -18.75 21.03
C ALA A 90 -0.09 -17.29 20.70
N MET A 91 -0.60 -17.08 19.49
CA MET A 91 -1.10 -15.78 19.05
C MET A 91 -2.29 -15.40 19.95
N LYS A 92 -2.31 -14.18 20.50
CA LYS A 92 -3.46 -13.70 21.29
C LYS A 92 -4.60 -13.37 20.33
N TYR A 93 -5.50 -14.33 20.13
CA TYR A 93 -6.72 -14.15 19.37
C TYR A 93 -7.73 -13.35 20.20
N ALA A 94 -8.18 -12.20 19.68
CA ALA A 94 -9.45 -11.63 20.11
C ALA A 94 -10.53 -12.20 19.16
N PRO A 95 -11.49 -12.99 19.65
CA PRO A 95 -12.55 -13.51 18.80
C PRO A 95 -13.39 -12.33 18.31
N PHE A 96 -13.65 -12.30 17.00
CA PHE A 96 -14.73 -11.61 16.30
C PHE A 96 -15.45 -10.46 17.06
N TYR A 97 -15.32 -9.23 16.57
CA TYR A 97 -16.24 -8.15 16.95
C TYR A 97 -17.57 -8.36 16.23
N SER A 98 -18.67 -8.40 16.99
CA SER A 98 -20.02 -8.49 16.44
C SER A 98 -20.36 -7.24 15.61
N ALA A 99 -21.41 -7.32 14.78
CA ALA A 99 -21.89 -6.16 14.02
C ALA A 99 -22.29 -4.97 14.92
N ASP A 100 -22.66 -5.22 16.17
CA ASP A 100 -23.00 -4.18 17.15
C ASP A 100 -21.75 -3.46 17.72
N ASP A 101 -20.59 -4.14 17.71
CA ASP A 101 -19.28 -3.54 18.05
C ASP A 101 -18.56 -2.93 16.84
N SER A 102 -19.17 -3.00 15.65
CA SER A 102 -18.55 -2.51 14.39
C SER A 102 -18.29 -1.00 14.35
N CYS A 103 -18.89 -0.25 15.29
CA CYS A 103 -18.73 1.18 15.48
C CYS A 103 -17.61 1.55 16.45
N ASN A 104 -17.13 0.60 17.26
CA ASN A 104 -16.10 0.81 18.28
C ASN A 104 -14.76 0.21 17.85
N TYR A 105 -14.24 0.66 16.70
CA TYR A 105 -12.79 0.73 16.60
C TYR A 105 -12.33 1.72 17.67
N PRO A 106 -11.52 1.33 18.67
CA PRO A 106 -11.00 2.28 19.63
C PRO A 106 -10.36 3.43 18.86
N ALA A 107 -10.68 4.66 19.26
CA ALA A 107 -10.12 5.85 18.63
C ALA A 107 -8.60 5.67 18.56
N TRP A 108 -7.97 6.03 17.44
CA TRP A 108 -6.54 5.74 17.19
C TRP A 108 -5.57 6.22 18.29
N ARG A 109 -6.03 7.11 19.18
CA ARG A 109 -5.32 7.57 20.37
C ARG A 109 -5.11 6.48 21.42
N ASP A 110 -5.98 5.46 21.45
CA ASP A 110 -5.91 4.34 22.40
C ASP A 110 -4.97 3.21 21.92
N LEU A 111 -4.41 3.31 20.71
CA LEU A 111 -3.56 2.28 20.09
C LEU A 111 -2.15 2.15 20.67
N GLU A 112 -1.66 3.15 21.42
CA GLU A 112 -0.26 3.18 21.84
C GLU A 112 0.06 2.10 22.89
N ASN A 113 -0.98 1.60 23.58
CA ASN A 113 -0.88 0.61 24.66
C ASN A 113 -1.59 -0.72 24.36
N MET A 114 -2.09 -0.93 23.14
CA MET A 114 -2.74 -2.19 22.76
C MET A 114 -1.75 -3.16 22.13
N GLU A 115 -1.75 -4.40 22.63
CA GLU A 115 -0.94 -5.50 22.11
C GLU A 115 -1.25 -5.83 20.64
N PRO A 116 -0.26 -6.35 19.86
CA PRO A 116 -0.49 -6.84 18.51
C PRO A 116 -1.63 -7.87 18.49
N ALA A 117 -2.58 -7.69 17.57
CA ALA A 117 -3.78 -8.52 17.50
C ALA A 117 -4.23 -8.70 16.06
N ALA A 118 -4.51 -9.94 15.67
CA ALA A 118 -5.17 -10.27 14.42
C ALA A 118 -6.64 -10.56 14.66
N VAL A 119 -7.52 -9.96 13.86
CA VAL A 119 -8.97 -10.10 13.99
C VAL A 119 -9.60 -10.32 12.62
N ALA A 120 -10.62 -11.18 12.57
CA ALA A 120 -11.52 -11.23 11.41
C ALA A 120 -12.48 -10.05 11.53
N THR A 121 -12.70 -9.35 10.42
CA THR A 121 -13.61 -8.20 10.36
C THR A 121 -15.02 -8.67 9.99
N PRO A 122 -16.07 -7.90 10.31
CA PRO A 122 -17.44 -8.16 9.83
C PRO A 122 -17.57 -8.19 8.30
N HIS A 123 -16.57 -7.67 7.57
CA HIS A 123 -16.53 -7.66 6.12
C HIS A 123 -15.87 -8.91 5.53
N GLY A 124 -15.64 -9.97 6.31
CA GLY A 124 -15.02 -11.20 5.79
C GLY A 124 -13.56 -11.02 5.38
N THR A 125 -12.87 -10.04 5.97
CA THR A 125 -11.43 -9.80 5.80
C THR A 125 -10.70 -9.99 7.12
N MET A 126 -9.38 -9.88 7.12
CA MET A 126 -8.54 -9.99 8.31
C MET A 126 -7.78 -8.68 8.51
N SER A 127 -7.63 -8.26 9.76
CA SER A 127 -6.83 -7.09 10.12
C SER A 127 -5.82 -7.48 11.20
N LEU A 128 -4.55 -7.20 10.96
CA LEU A 128 -3.46 -7.36 11.91
C LEU A 128 -3.00 -5.97 12.36
N ARG A 129 -3.21 -5.69 13.64
CA ARG A 129 -2.65 -4.52 14.32
C ARG A 129 -1.24 -4.86 14.79
N LEU A 130 -0.31 -3.99 14.44
CA LEU A 130 1.11 -4.07 14.74
C LEU A 130 1.49 -2.90 15.65
N HIS A 131 2.64 -3.00 16.33
CA HIS A 131 3.12 -1.89 17.14
C HIS A 131 3.56 -0.70 16.27
N SER A 132 3.93 0.42 16.89
CA SER A 132 4.39 1.63 16.18
C SER A 132 3.37 2.19 15.17
N ARG A 133 2.07 2.01 15.45
CA ARG A 133 0.94 2.54 14.68
C ARG A 133 0.91 2.04 13.24
N ILE A 134 1.06 0.72 13.05
CA ILE A 134 0.91 0.07 11.75
C ILE A 134 -0.26 -0.90 11.79
N ARG A 135 -1.03 -0.95 10.70
CA ARG A 135 -2.07 -1.95 10.48
C ARG A 135 -1.89 -2.60 9.11
N VAL A 136 -2.12 -3.90 9.06
CA VAL A 136 -2.11 -4.70 7.84
C VAL A 136 -3.49 -5.34 7.68
N ASP A 137 -4.23 -4.91 6.67
CA ASP A 137 -5.48 -5.53 6.27
C ASP A 137 -5.21 -6.55 5.15
N MET A 138 -5.89 -7.69 5.20
CA MET A 138 -5.71 -8.82 4.28
C MET A 138 -7.06 -9.40 3.86
N THR A 139 -7.21 -9.77 2.59
CA THR A 139 -8.37 -10.53 2.11
C THR A 139 -8.06 -12.03 2.06
N LEU A 140 -9.10 -12.85 1.89
CA LEU A 140 -8.97 -14.29 1.66
C LEU A 140 -8.23 -14.60 0.35
N ASP A 141 -8.31 -13.73 -0.65
CA ASP A 141 -7.60 -13.86 -1.93
C ASP A 141 -6.21 -13.20 -1.90
N ARG A 142 -5.72 -12.95 -0.67
CA ARG A 142 -4.38 -12.48 -0.35
C ARG A 142 -4.10 -11.05 -0.79
N SER A 143 -5.09 -10.22 -1.12
CA SER A 143 -4.87 -8.77 -1.24
C SER A 143 -4.38 -8.22 0.09
N VAL A 144 -3.50 -7.22 0.04
CA VAL A 144 -2.86 -6.64 1.22
C VAL A 144 -3.01 -5.13 1.15
N ARG A 145 -3.40 -4.50 2.27
CA ARG A 145 -3.36 -3.06 2.48
C ARG A 145 -2.63 -2.75 3.78
N VAL A 146 -1.56 -1.99 3.69
CA VAL A 146 -0.74 -1.57 4.83
C VAL A 146 -0.99 -0.10 5.09
N ILE A 147 -1.24 0.25 6.34
CA ILE A 147 -1.42 1.62 6.79
C ILE A 147 -0.39 1.91 7.87
N ASN A 148 0.49 2.87 7.60
CA ASN A 148 1.41 3.43 8.58
C ASN A 148 0.85 4.80 8.99
N PHE A 149 0.11 4.79 10.09
CA PHE A 149 -0.62 5.95 10.60
C PHE A 149 0.32 7.04 11.10
N LYS A 150 1.53 6.70 11.55
CA LYS A 150 2.50 7.69 12.03
C LYS A 150 2.93 8.64 10.91
N ASN A 151 3.08 8.11 9.70
CA ASN A 151 3.64 8.83 8.56
C ASN A 151 2.63 9.08 7.43
N ASN A 152 1.35 8.75 7.62
CA ASN A 152 0.30 8.87 6.61
C ASN A 152 0.67 8.15 5.30
N ILE A 153 1.18 6.92 5.42
CA ILE A 153 1.55 6.09 4.28
C ILE A 153 0.53 4.95 4.15
N VAL A 154 0.00 4.76 2.95
CA VAL A 154 -0.86 3.62 2.61
C VAL A 154 -0.28 2.90 1.41
N ILE A 155 -0.16 1.58 1.49
CA ILE A 155 0.25 0.73 0.37
C ILE A 155 -0.82 -0.34 0.17
N ALA A 156 -1.35 -0.48 -1.04
CA ALA A 156 -2.30 -1.54 -1.36
C ALA A 156 -1.81 -2.37 -2.56
N LEU A 157 -2.09 -3.66 -2.50
CA LEU A 157 -1.67 -4.64 -3.52
C LEU A 157 -2.78 -5.68 -3.70
N SER A 158 -3.33 -5.78 -4.91
CA SER A 158 -4.31 -6.82 -5.26
C SER A 158 -3.72 -8.22 -5.13
N GLY A 159 -4.56 -9.25 -4.97
CA GLY A 159 -4.13 -10.65 -4.75
C GLY A 159 -3.17 -11.18 -5.82
N ASN A 160 -3.42 -10.85 -7.09
CA ASN A 160 -2.58 -11.19 -8.24
C ASN A 160 -1.44 -10.18 -8.53
N GLY A 161 -1.42 -9.04 -7.84
CA GLY A 161 -0.45 -7.96 -8.00
C GLY A 161 -0.50 -7.20 -9.33
N SER A 162 -1.56 -7.37 -10.12
CA SER A 162 -1.78 -6.61 -11.36
C SER A 162 -2.26 -5.17 -11.12
N SER A 163 -2.72 -4.88 -9.90
CA SER A 163 -3.13 -3.56 -9.44
C SER A 163 -2.48 -3.23 -8.10
N SER A 164 -2.02 -1.98 -7.96
CA SER A 164 -1.37 -1.54 -6.73
C SER A 164 -1.42 -0.02 -6.52
N ALA A 165 -1.29 0.39 -5.27
CA ALA A 165 -1.23 1.77 -4.86
C ALA A 165 -0.12 2.03 -3.83
N LEU A 166 0.51 3.19 -3.96
CA LEU A 166 1.34 3.78 -2.92
C LEU A 166 0.90 5.23 -2.71
N LEU A 167 0.39 5.52 -1.52
CA LEU A 167 0.02 6.84 -1.06
C LEU A 167 1.05 7.24 -0.02
N HIS A 168 1.85 8.25 -0.31
CA HIS A 168 2.94 8.71 0.53
C HIS A 168 2.96 10.25 0.54
N PRO A 169 3.43 10.93 1.61
CA PRO A 169 3.46 12.39 1.62
C PRO A 169 4.17 13.06 0.43
N ASN A 170 5.18 12.40 -0.15
CA ASN A 170 5.86 12.87 -1.38
C ASN A 170 5.12 12.56 -2.69
N GLY A 171 4.05 11.77 -2.68
CA GLY A 171 3.31 11.48 -3.90
C GLY A 171 2.34 10.30 -3.86
N ARG A 172 1.75 10.02 -5.01
CA ARG A 172 0.77 8.97 -5.25
C ARG A 172 1.21 8.17 -6.46
N ILE A 173 1.11 6.85 -6.36
CA ILE A 173 1.40 5.93 -7.46
C ILE A 173 0.21 4.98 -7.56
N HIS A 174 -0.36 4.87 -8.76
CA HIS A 174 -1.45 3.98 -9.08
C HIS A 174 -1.08 3.11 -10.28
N GLN A 175 -0.91 1.82 -10.05
CA GLN A 175 -0.78 0.82 -11.13
C GLN A 175 -2.13 0.16 -11.34
N TYR A 176 -2.59 0.14 -12.58
CA TYR A 176 -3.75 -0.62 -13.00
C TYR A 176 -3.44 -1.28 -14.36
N GLY A 177 -3.26 -2.60 -14.33
CA GLY A 177 -2.87 -3.39 -15.49
C GLY A 177 -1.55 -2.91 -16.12
N SER A 178 -1.61 -2.52 -17.40
CA SER A 178 -0.45 -2.11 -18.19
C SER A 178 0.02 -0.66 -17.96
N ARG A 179 -0.72 0.12 -17.16
CA ARG A 179 -0.46 1.55 -16.91
C ARG A 179 0.02 1.82 -15.49
N VAL A 180 0.79 2.89 -15.33
CA VAL A 180 1.15 3.46 -14.01
C VAL A 180 0.97 4.95 -14.09
N GLU A 181 0.18 5.51 -13.18
CA GLU A 181 0.04 6.95 -13.01
C GLU A 181 0.67 7.41 -11.71
N ILE A 182 1.27 8.59 -11.77
CA ILE A 182 2.19 9.09 -10.75
C ILE A 182 1.88 10.57 -10.56
N LEU A 183 1.66 10.95 -9.32
CA LEU A 183 1.61 12.33 -8.84
C LEU A 183 2.73 12.52 -7.84
N ALA A 184 3.71 13.36 -8.15
CA ALA A 184 4.75 13.74 -7.20
C ALA A 184 4.37 15.09 -6.57
N HIS A 185 4.31 15.12 -5.24
CA HIS A 185 3.94 16.32 -4.50
C HIS A 185 5.13 17.27 -4.38
N ASP A 186 4.95 18.47 -4.91
CA ASP A 186 5.94 19.54 -4.86
C ASP A 186 5.65 20.47 -3.69
N VAL A 187 6.69 20.85 -2.95
CA VAL A 187 6.55 21.69 -1.74
C VAL A 187 6.02 23.09 -2.06
N ASN A 188 6.18 23.56 -3.30
CA ASN A 188 5.68 24.84 -3.77
C ASN A 188 4.32 24.71 -4.49
N GLY A 189 3.69 23.53 -4.43
CA GLY A 189 2.40 23.26 -5.06
C GLY A 189 2.45 22.99 -6.56
N ASN A 190 3.63 23.07 -7.20
CA ASN A 190 3.78 22.72 -8.62
C ASN A 190 3.95 21.20 -8.81
N ASN A 191 2.91 20.44 -8.47
CA ASN A 191 2.95 18.97 -8.51
C ASN A 191 3.38 18.45 -9.88
N LYS A 192 4.19 17.39 -9.91
CA LYS A 192 4.65 16.77 -11.15
C LYS A 192 3.83 15.52 -11.44
N LEU A 193 3.49 15.32 -12.71
CA LEU A 193 2.63 14.23 -13.17
C LEU A 193 3.43 13.35 -14.12
N ALA A 194 3.29 12.03 -13.99
CA ALA A 194 3.79 11.08 -14.97
C ALA A 194 2.82 9.92 -15.20
N LYS A 195 2.81 9.42 -16.43
CA LYS A 195 2.07 8.24 -16.85
C LYS A 195 2.95 7.32 -17.69
N MET A 196 3.21 6.13 -17.16
CA MET A 196 3.91 5.06 -17.88
C MET A 196 2.88 4.18 -18.58
N TRP A 197 3.04 4.01 -19.90
CA TRP A 197 2.10 3.26 -20.73
C TRP A 197 2.76 2.80 -22.04
N TYR A 198 1.99 2.15 -22.91
CA TYR A 198 2.52 1.53 -24.13
C TYR A 198 3.27 2.51 -25.05
N LYS A 199 2.86 3.79 -25.10
CA LYS A 199 3.53 4.82 -25.91
C LYS A 199 4.85 5.33 -25.34
N GLY A 200 5.12 5.16 -24.04
CA GLY A 200 6.31 5.74 -23.40
C GLY A 200 6.00 6.24 -21.99
N VAL A 201 6.60 7.38 -21.61
CA VAL A 201 6.29 8.09 -20.37
C VAL A 201 5.80 9.50 -20.71
N SER A 202 4.50 9.74 -20.50
CA SER A 202 3.94 11.08 -20.58
C SER A 202 4.21 11.80 -19.26
N PHE A 203 4.55 13.08 -19.28
CA PHE A 203 4.78 13.86 -18.06
C PHE A 203 4.45 15.33 -18.23
N SER A 204 4.12 15.99 -17.11
CA SER A 204 3.84 17.42 -17.05
C SER A 204 4.00 17.93 -15.60
N SER A 205 3.76 19.22 -15.39
CA SER A 205 3.65 19.82 -14.06
C SER A 205 2.34 20.59 -13.96
N ALA A 206 1.80 20.76 -12.76
CA ALA A 206 0.55 21.47 -12.51
C ALA A 206 0.54 22.92 -13.07
N GLN A 207 1.72 23.56 -13.15
CA GLN A 207 1.89 24.91 -13.70
C GLN A 207 2.39 24.93 -15.16
N CYS A 208 2.42 23.77 -15.84
CA CYS A 208 2.84 23.68 -17.23
C CYS A 208 1.61 23.49 -18.12
N ALA A 209 1.48 24.32 -19.16
CA ALA A 209 0.41 24.19 -20.14
C ALA A 209 0.61 23.00 -21.10
N LEU A 210 1.84 22.49 -21.21
CA LEU A 210 2.21 21.45 -22.15
C LEU A 210 2.37 20.10 -21.44
N ILE A 211 2.09 19.05 -22.20
CA ILE A 211 2.34 17.68 -21.79
C ILE A 211 3.38 17.13 -22.75
N TYR A 212 4.39 16.49 -22.18
CA TYR A 212 5.50 15.92 -22.91
C TYR A 212 5.40 14.39 -22.89
N LEU A 213 5.96 13.75 -23.91
CA LEU A 213 6.08 12.31 -24.03
C LEU A 213 7.55 11.99 -24.31
N VAL A 214 8.13 11.11 -23.49
CA VAL A 214 9.41 10.47 -23.76
C VAL A 214 9.16 9.06 -24.27
N ASP A 215 9.55 8.79 -25.50
CA ASP A 215 9.49 7.48 -26.12
C ASP A 215 10.77 7.12 -26.88
N SER A 216 10.74 6.09 -27.72
CA SER A 216 11.89 5.66 -28.53
C SER A 216 12.34 6.66 -29.60
N ALA A 217 11.53 7.69 -29.91
CA ALA A 217 11.89 8.76 -30.83
C ALA A 217 12.41 10.01 -30.09
N GLY A 218 12.51 9.97 -28.76
CA GLY A 218 12.95 11.08 -27.93
C GLY A 218 11.78 11.81 -27.25
N THR A 219 11.96 13.12 -27.03
CA THR A 219 11.01 13.94 -26.27
C THR A 219 10.19 14.82 -27.21
N ARG A 220 8.86 14.77 -27.11
CA ARG A 220 7.94 15.61 -27.88
C ARG A 220 6.73 16.02 -27.07
N THR A 221 5.96 16.99 -27.56
CA THR A 221 4.67 17.36 -26.96
C THR A 221 3.58 16.33 -27.33
N THR A 222 2.56 16.22 -26.49
CA THR A 222 1.41 15.31 -26.68
C THR A 222 0.14 15.88 -26.05
N THR A 223 -1.00 15.25 -26.34
CA THR A 223 -2.35 15.61 -25.85
C THR A 223 -2.88 14.58 -24.84
N ASP A 224 -1.96 14.00 -24.06
CA ASP A 224 -2.31 12.97 -23.10
C ASP A 224 -3.06 13.55 -21.87
N HIS A 225 -3.69 12.71 -21.07
CA HIS A 225 -4.43 13.14 -19.87
C HIS A 225 -3.97 12.37 -18.63
N PHE A 226 -4.09 12.97 -17.45
CA PHE A 226 -3.76 12.35 -16.17
C PHE A 226 -5.02 12.18 -15.33
N SER A 227 -5.15 11.06 -14.62
CA SER A 227 -6.22 10.89 -13.65
C SER A 227 -5.91 11.73 -12.41
N GLU A 228 -6.96 12.16 -11.71
CA GLU A 228 -6.80 12.81 -10.42
C GLU A 228 -6.49 11.78 -9.34
N LEU A 229 -5.30 11.87 -8.74
CA LEU A 229 -4.84 10.95 -7.68
C LEU A 229 -4.97 11.56 -6.28
N ASN A 230 -5.85 12.55 -6.10
CA ASN A 230 -5.95 13.33 -4.85
C ASN A 230 -6.74 12.61 -3.75
N CYS A 231 -7.55 11.61 -4.11
CA CYS A 231 -8.37 10.83 -3.19
C CYS A 231 -7.67 9.53 -2.74
N ASP A 232 -8.23 8.85 -1.71
CA ASP A 232 -7.79 7.51 -1.34
C ASP A 232 -8.37 6.46 -2.30
N PHE A 233 -7.52 5.94 -3.18
CA PHE A 233 -7.85 4.85 -4.12
C PHE A 233 -7.31 3.49 -3.67
N SER A 234 -6.80 3.36 -2.44
CA SER A 234 -6.22 2.11 -1.92
C SER A 234 -7.27 1.05 -1.59
N LEU A 235 -8.48 1.45 -1.18
CA LEU A 235 -9.58 0.54 -0.86
C LEU A 235 -10.13 -0.19 -2.09
N PRO A 236 -10.46 0.50 -3.22
CA PRO A 236 -10.84 -0.18 -4.46
C PRO A 236 -9.83 -1.24 -4.88
N ILE A 237 -8.53 -0.96 -4.75
CA ILE A 237 -7.46 -1.92 -5.10
C ILE A 237 -7.41 -3.10 -4.13
N PHE A 238 -7.63 -2.85 -2.84
CA PHE A 238 -7.64 -3.89 -1.81
C PHE A 238 -8.78 -4.90 -2.02
N TYR A 239 -9.96 -4.43 -2.41
CA TYR A 239 -11.12 -5.28 -2.68
C TYR A 239 -11.22 -5.77 -4.13
N ASN A 240 -10.34 -5.31 -5.02
CA ASN A 240 -10.36 -5.70 -6.42
C ASN A 240 -10.20 -7.22 -6.58
N ASP A 241 -11.16 -7.85 -7.27
CA ASP A 241 -11.22 -9.29 -7.51
C ASP A 241 -11.09 -10.15 -6.24
N CYS A 242 -11.64 -9.68 -5.12
CA CYS A 242 -11.61 -10.39 -3.84
C CYS A 242 -12.99 -10.82 -3.37
N ARG A 243 -13.01 -11.93 -2.63
CA ARG A 243 -14.10 -12.41 -1.80
C ARG A 243 -14.10 -11.63 -0.50
N TYR A 244 -15.23 -11.01 -0.19
CA TYR A 244 -15.49 -10.26 1.03
C TYR A 244 -17.00 -10.19 1.28
N GLY A 245 -17.36 -9.78 2.49
CA GLY A 245 -18.73 -9.70 2.97
C GLY A 245 -19.01 -10.65 4.14
N PRO A 246 -20.17 -10.51 4.79
CA PRO A 246 -20.51 -11.27 6.00
C PRO A 246 -20.44 -12.79 5.83
N MET A 247 -20.72 -13.31 4.64
CA MET A 247 -20.64 -14.74 4.33
C MET A 247 -19.22 -15.32 4.42
N HIS A 248 -18.19 -14.47 4.33
CA HIS A 248 -16.78 -14.87 4.36
C HIS A 248 -16.13 -14.70 5.75
N VAL A 249 -16.88 -14.21 6.75
CA VAL A 249 -16.37 -14.00 8.12
C VAL A 249 -15.85 -15.30 8.72
N GLN A 250 -16.60 -16.39 8.60
CA GLN A 250 -16.21 -17.67 9.17
C GLN A 250 -14.90 -18.20 8.54
N GLU A 251 -14.76 -18.07 7.21
CA GLU A 251 -13.54 -18.45 6.50
C GLU A 251 -12.34 -17.58 6.93
N ALA A 252 -12.55 -16.27 7.17
CA ALA A 252 -11.52 -15.39 7.71
C ALA A 252 -11.10 -15.79 9.14
N VAL A 253 -12.06 -16.16 10.00
CA VAL A 253 -11.79 -16.68 11.35
C VAL A 253 -10.97 -17.96 11.30
N GLU A 254 -11.35 -18.91 10.44
CA GLU A 254 -10.63 -20.17 10.25
C GLU A 254 -9.20 -19.94 9.72
N THR A 255 -9.05 -19.02 8.77
CA THR A 255 -7.75 -18.61 8.24
C THR A 255 -6.84 -18.04 9.35
N LEU A 256 -7.40 -17.23 10.26
CA LEU A 256 -6.64 -16.71 11.40
C LEU A 256 -6.30 -17.80 12.41
N LYS A 257 -7.19 -18.76 12.68
CA LYS A 257 -6.89 -19.90 13.57
C LYS A 257 -5.71 -20.74 13.06
N ALA A 258 -5.50 -20.79 11.74
CA ALA A 258 -4.35 -21.45 11.12
C ALA A 258 -3.08 -20.58 11.03
N ALA A 259 -3.14 -19.32 11.50
CA ALA A 259 -2.01 -18.42 11.46
C ALA A 259 -0.87 -18.87 12.38
N GLN A 260 0.34 -18.50 12.00
CA GLN A 260 1.55 -18.74 12.80
C GLN A 260 2.11 -17.42 13.29
N TYR A 261 2.59 -17.41 14.53
CA TYR A 261 3.30 -16.28 15.14
C TYR A 261 4.55 -16.76 15.87
N TRP A 262 5.63 -16.00 15.77
CA TRP A 262 6.82 -16.18 16.59
C TRP A 262 7.60 -14.86 16.68
N SER A 263 8.44 -14.76 17.71
CA SER A 263 9.43 -13.70 17.84
C SER A 263 10.83 -14.31 17.78
N THR A 264 11.78 -13.59 17.20
CA THR A 264 13.20 -13.97 17.15
C THR A 264 13.96 -13.35 18.33
N ASP A 265 15.18 -13.82 18.60
CA ASP A 265 15.99 -13.35 19.74
C ASP A 265 16.36 -11.86 19.66
N ASP A 266 16.42 -11.30 18.46
CA ASP A 266 16.62 -9.87 18.19
C ASP A 266 15.32 -9.04 18.29
N GLY A 267 14.22 -9.65 18.74
CA GLY A 267 12.94 -9.00 18.98
C GLY A 267 12.11 -8.75 17.73
N VAL A 268 12.41 -9.41 16.60
CA VAL A 268 11.61 -9.29 15.38
C VAL A 268 10.38 -10.18 15.50
N GLU A 269 9.21 -9.56 15.47
CA GLU A 269 7.93 -10.26 15.44
C GLU A 269 7.59 -10.72 14.03
N ASN A 270 7.12 -11.95 13.89
CA ASN A 270 6.82 -12.57 12.61
C ASN A 270 5.44 -13.24 12.64
N TRP A 271 4.72 -13.10 11.53
CA TRP A 271 3.42 -13.75 11.30
C TRP A 271 3.40 -14.42 9.93
N ILE A 272 2.70 -15.55 9.84
CA ILE A 272 2.26 -16.14 8.57
C ILE A 272 0.74 -16.28 8.66
N ILE A 273 0.03 -15.51 7.83
CA ILE A 273 -1.44 -15.54 7.72
C ILE A 273 -1.77 -15.72 6.25
N ASN A 274 -2.51 -16.76 5.88
CA ASN A 274 -2.91 -17.02 4.48
C ASN A 274 -1.73 -16.98 3.48
N ASN A 275 -0.60 -17.60 3.83
CA ASN A 275 0.66 -17.60 3.07
C ASN A 275 1.25 -16.20 2.79
N ILE A 276 0.85 -15.19 3.58
CA ILE A 276 1.45 -13.87 3.61
C ILE A 276 2.37 -13.82 4.83
N ARG A 277 3.67 -13.62 4.59
CA ARG A 277 4.64 -13.42 5.67
C ARG A 277 4.69 -11.95 6.03
N ILE A 278 4.52 -11.62 7.30
CA ILE A 278 4.65 -10.28 7.85
C ILE A 278 5.75 -10.34 8.90
N SER A 279 6.65 -9.37 8.90
CA SER A 279 7.68 -9.23 9.93
C SER A 279 7.79 -7.77 10.35
N GLN A 280 7.94 -7.53 11.65
CA GLN A 280 8.13 -6.20 12.22
C GLN A 280 9.36 -6.21 13.13
N THR A 281 10.33 -5.36 12.83
CA THR A 281 11.50 -5.14 13.68
C THR A 281 11.15 -4.23 14.86
N THR A 282 12.00 -4.22 15.88
CA THR A 282 11.81 -3.43 17.12
C THR A 282 11.66 -1.92 16.89
N ASP A 283 12.26 -1.38 15.82
CA ASP A 283 12.09 0.01 15.39
C ASP A 283 10.77 0.27 14.62
N GLY A 284 9.93 -0.75 14.48
CA GLY A 284 8.63 -0.71 13.81
C GLY A 284 8.68 -0.90 12.30
N LEU A 285 9.85 -1.14 11.68
CA LEU A 285 9.93 -1.40 10.25
C LEU A 285 9.21 -2.71 9.89
N VAL A 286 8.19 -2.59 9.02
CA VAL A 286 7.38 -3.72 8.57
C VAL A 286 7.81 -4.17 7.18
N ARG A 287 7.94 -5.48 7.00
CA ARG A 287 8.14 -6.16 5.71
C ARG A 287 7.05 -7.20 5.52
N ILE A 288 6.42 -7.18 4.36
CA ILE A 288 5.39 -8.13 3.96
C ILE A 288 5.80 -8.77 2.65
N ALA A 289 5.70 -10.09 2.56
CA ALA A 289 5.99 -10.83 1.35
C ALA A 289 4.96 -11.93 1.09
N ARG A 290 4.69 -12.19 -0.21
CA ARG A 290 3.96 -13.38 -0.68
C ARG A 290 4.91 -14.33 -1.40
N ASN A 291 4.55 -15.61 -1.47
CA ASN A 291 5.12 -16.67 -2.33
C ASN A 291 6.23 -16.21 -3.29
N SER A 292 7.45 -16.72 -3.11
CA SER A 292 8.66 -16.48 -3.95
C SER A 292 9.34 -15.11 -3.88
N ASN A 293 9.12 -14.30 -2.83
CA ASN A 293 9.74 -12.96 -2.67
C ASN A 293 9.49 -11.98 -3.83
N LYS A 294 8.60 -12.30 -4.77
CA LYS A 294 8.27 -11.47 -5.94
C LYS A 294 7.38 -10.29 -5.60
N TYR A 295 6.58 -10.43 -4.54
CA TYR A 295 5.71 -9.39 -4.02
C TYR A 295 6.24 -8.97 -2.66
N GLN A 296 6.73 -7.75 -2.56
CA GLN A 296 7.31 -7.20 -1.33
C GLN A 296 6.72 -5.84 -1.04
N ILE A 297 6.24 -5.65 0.19
CA ILE A 297 5.84 -4.36 0.72
C ILE A 297 6.73 -4.06 1.91
N ARG A 298 7.21 -2.83 2.01
CA ARG A 298 7.98 -2.36 3.15
C ARG A 298 7.50 -0.97 3.55
N THR A 299 7.37 -0.72 4.84
CA THR A 299 7.21 0.64 5.34
C THR A 299 7.80 0.79 6.73
N SER A 300 8.40 1.94 7.03
CA SER A 300 8.94 2.25 8.35
C SER A 300 8.28 3.49 8.96
N PRO A 301 7.82 3.39 10.22
CA PRO A 301 7.31 4.52 10.98
C PRO A 301 8.43 5.47 11.45
N SER A 302 9.69 5.01 11.47
CA SER A 302 10.83 5.76 12.00
C SER A 302 11.40 6.78 11.01
N ASN A 303 11.43 6.46 9.71
CA ASN A 303 11.99 7.35 8.68
C ASN A 303 11.02 7.65 7.52
N GLY A 304 9.76 7.21 7.61
CA GLY A 304 8.78 7.47 6.57
C GLY A 304 9.09 6.77 5.25
N THR A 305 9.89 5.70 5.25
CA THR A 305 10.14 4.96 4.01
C THR A 305 8.96 4.07 3.64
N ALA A 306 8.74 3.92 2.34
CA ALA A 306 7.77 3.03 1.74
C ALA A 306 8.38 2.39 0.48
N SER A 307 8.18 1.10 0.28
CA SER A 307 8.50 0.46 -1.00
C SER A 307 7.50 -0.63 -1.34
N LEU A 308 7.19 -0.74 -2.62
CA LEU A 308 6.39 -1.82 -3.17
C LEU A 308 7.14 -2.40 -4.37
N THR A 309 7.31 -3.71 -4.37
CA THR A 309 7.93 -4.47 -5.47
C THR A 309 7.01 -5.58 -5.88
N THR A 310 6.73 -5.65 -7.18
CA THR A 310 6.01 -6.72 -7.88
C THR A 310 6.79 -7.06 -9.16
N PRO A 311 6.44 -8.15 -9.87
CA PRO A 311 6.98 -8.39 -11.21
C PRO A 311 6.72 -7.26 -12.23
N PHE A 312 5.72 -6.41 -11.97
CA PHE A 312 5.25 -5.39 -12.90
C PHE A 312 5.70 -3.97 -12.53
N LEU A 313 6.04 -3.74 -11.26
CA LEU A 313 6.30 -2.41 -10.71
C LEU A 313 7.31 -2.51 -9.57
N HIS A 314 8.25 -1.59 -9.53
CA HIS A 314 9.02 -1.30 -8.33
C HIS A 314 8.93 0.18 -8.03
N CYS A 315 8.51 0.54 -6.83
CA CYS A 315 8.50 1.93 -6.40
C CYS A 315 8.98 2.09 -4.96
N THR A 316 9.61 3.24 -4.71
CA THR A 316 10.09 3.66 -3.39
C THR A 316 9.72 5.11 -3.13
N ALA A 317 9.48 5.42 -1.88
CA ALA A 317 9.30 6.77 -1.40
C ALA A 317 9.94 6.90 -0.01
N SER A 318 10.47 8.07 0.31
CA SER A 318 11.08 8.32 1.62
C SER A 318 10.92 9.77 2.02
N MET A 319 10.64 10.01 3.30
CA MET A 319 10.72 11.34 3.92
C MET A 319 12.02 11.55 4.73
N GLY A 320 12.93 10.57 4.72
CA GLY A 320 14.19 10.62 5.46
C GLY A 320 15.21 11.59 4.84
N ASP A 321 16.48 11.39 5.19
CA ASP A 321 17.60 12.26 4.77
C ASP A 321 17.64 12.50 3.25
N THR A 322 17.31 11.46 2.48
CA THR A 322 17.15 11.53 1.02
C THR A 322 15.67 11.40 0.66
N SER A 323 14.95 12.52 0.77
CA SER A 323 13.55 12.60 0.35
C SER A 323 13.45 12.30 -1.15
N HIS A 324 12.64 11.31 -1.53
CA HIS A 324 12.45 10.97 -2.93
C HIS A 324 11.13 10.27 -3.19
N LEU A 325 10.78 10.18 -4.48
CA LEU A 325 9.78 9.31 -5.06
C LEU A 325 10.38 8.68 -6.32
N PHE A 326 10.43 7.36 -6.37
CA PHE A 326 10.98 6.60 -7.49
C PHE A 326 10.00 5.55 -7.96
N VAL A 327 9.91 5.39 -9.28
CA VAL A 327 9.08 4.37 -9.93
C VAL A 327 9.84 3.76 -11.09
N ARG A 328 9.80 2.43 -11.18
CA ARG A 328 10.34 1.65 -12.29
C ARG A 328 9.31 0.64 -12.78
N ARG A 329 9.16 0.58 -14.10
CA ARG A 329 8.38 -0.43 -14.81
C ARG A 329 9.10 -0.83 -16.10
N GLY A 330 9.71 -2.02 -16.09
CA GLY A 330 10.60 -2.44 -17.18
C GLY A 330 11.74 -1.44 -17.37
N GLU A 331 11.82 -0.85 -18.56
CA GLU A 331 12.79 0.19 -18.94
C GLU A 331 12.34 1.62 -18.65
N ARG A 332 11.08 1.81 -18.22
CA ARG A 332 10.53 3.12 -17.86
C ARG A 332 10.89 3.44 -16.42
N ARG A 333 11.33 4.66 -16.16
CA ARG A 333 11.67 5.16 -14.83
C ARG A 333 11.13 6.57 -14.62
N MET A 334 10.80 6.89 -13.38
CA MET A 334 10.49 8.23 -12.90
C MET A 334 11.22 8.42 -11.58
N HIS A 335 11.91 9.55 -11.41
CA HIS A 335 12.56 9.94 -10.17
C HIS A 335 12.23 11.40 -9.87
N TYR A 336 11.89 11.67 -8.61
CA TYR A 336 11.71 13.01 -8.08
C TYR A 336 12.33 13.10 -6.69
N ASP A 337 13.19 14.08 -6.46
CA ASP A 337 13.87 14.31 -5.17
C ASP A 337 13.35 15.53 -4.40
N GLY A 338 12.32 16.20 -4.94
CA GLY A 338 11.79 17.46 -4.41
C GLY A 338 12.17 18.68 -5.24
N ASN A 339 13.24 18.60 -6.04
CA ASN A 339 13.73 19.69 -6.87
C ASN A 339 13.74 19.31 -8.36
N ILE A 340 14.29 18.13 -8.67
CA ILE A 340 14.48 17.64 -10.02
C ILE A 340 13.51 16.49 -10.27
N PHE A 341 12.75 16.61 -11.34
CA PHE A 341 11.81 15.59 -11.80
C PHE A 341 12.30 15.02 -13.12
N ILE A 342 12.64 13.73 -13.18
CA ILE A 342 13.15 13.09 -14.39
C ILE A 342 12.32 11.85 -14.70
N VAL A 343 11.90 11.75 -15.95
CA VAL A 343 11.38 10.51 -16.53
C VAL A 343 12.35 9.95 -17.56
N ARG A 344 12.34 8.63 -17.72
CA ARG A 344 13.17 7.91 -18.67
C ARG A 344 12.37 6.83 -19.35
N ASN A 345 12.58 6.67 -20.65
CA ASN A 345 12.14 5.52 -21.42
C ASN A 345 13.33 4.98 -22.21
N ALA A 346 13.83 3.79 -21.83
CA ALA A 346 15.00 3.16 -22.43
C ALA A 346 16.23 4.09 -22.40
N GLY A 347 16.70 4.56 -23.56
CA GLY A 347 17.85 5.47 -23.69
C GLY A 347 17.53 6.96 -23.52
N HIS A 348 16.25 7.35 -23.60
CA HIS A 348 15.86 8.75 -23.61
C HIS A 348 15.36 9.20 -22.24
N SER A 349 15.76 10.41 -21.85
CA SER A 349 15.32 11.04 -20.60
C SER A 349 14.98 12.50 -20.80
N ALA A 350 13.94 12.93 -20.11
CA ALA A 350 13.57 14.34 -20.02
C ALA A 350 12.86 14.59 -18.69
N GLY A 351 12.71 15.86 -18.34
CA GLY A 351 12.19 16.22 -17.05
C GLY A 351 12.13 17.72 -16.82
N PHE A 352 11.86 18.09 -15.58
CA PHE A 352 11.93 19.46 -15.11
C PHE A 352 13.11 19.60 -14.15
N ASP A 353 13.92 20.64 -14.36
CA ASP A 353 14.98 21.03 -13.43
C ASP A 353 14.42 21.80 -12.23
N GLU A 354 15.31 22.24 -11.34
CA GLU A 354 15.00 23.00 -10.13
C GLU A 354 14.26 24.32 -10.42
N LYS A 355 14.38 24.85 -11.63
CA LYS A 355 13.71 26.08 -12.09
C LYS A 355 12.40 25.79 -12.80
N ASN A 356 11.91 24.54 -12.73
CA ASN A 356 10.76 24.03 -13.47
C ASN A 356 10.90 24.17 -14.99
N GLN A 357 12.14 24.24 -15.52
CA GLN A 357 12.37 24.28 -16.96
C GLN A 357 12.50 22.87 -17.52
N LEU A 358 11.91 22.65 -18.70
CA LEU A 358 12.08 21.41 -19.43
C LEU A 358 13.56 21.18 -19.76
N LYS A 359 14.08 20.00 -19.43
CA LYS A 359 15.40 19.51 -19.84
C LYS A 359 15.27 18.18 -20.55
N VAL A 360 16.05 18.02 -21.61
CA VAL A 360 16.24 16.75 -22.35
C VAL A 360 17.70 16.35 -22.15
N TYR A 361 17.94 15.08 -21.85
CA TYR A 361 19.25 14.52 -21.50
C TYR A 361 19.71 13.48 -22.52
#